data_AF-A0A525D2C4-F1
#
_entry.id   AF-A0A525D2C4-F1
#
_cell.length_a   1.000
_cell.length_b   1.000
_cell.length_c   1.000
_cell.angle_alpha   90.00
_cell.angle_beta   90.00
_cell.angle_gamma   90.00
#
_symmetry.space_group_name_H-M   'P 1'
#
loop_
_entity.id
_entity.type
_entity.pdbx_description
1 polymer ?
#
loop_
_entity_poly.entity_id
_entity_poly.type
_entity_poly.pdbx_seq_one_letter_code
_entity_poly.pdbx_strand_id
1 'polypeptide(L)'
;MEHKKHPNFEKKFTVFMFSIIIIDAIFFALCFYTNSIGLEKISDLSLILVFIITFLGFIYSFHRLYNVRCPSCSKKTKTIKNKEIDQWQAHCSACNIRWDLGIGTDTGP
;
A
#
# COMPACT_ATOMS: atom_id res chain seq x y z
N MET A 1 -17.56 -3.70 -21.55
CA MET A 1 -16.76 -4.03 -20.36
C MET A 1 -17.41 -3.35 -19.18
N GLU A 2 -17.64 -4.07 -18.09
CA GLU A 2 -18.25 -3.49 -16.90
C GLU A 2 -17.18 -2.83 -16.02
N HIS A 3 -17.47 -1.63 -15.51
CA HIS A 3 -16.61 -0.89 -14.59
C HIS A 3 -17.23 -0.91 -13.19
N LYS A 4 -16.47 -1.36 -12.19
CA LYS A 4 -16.95 -1.47 -10.80
C LYS A 4 -15.87 -1.01 -9.82
N LYS A 5 -16.26 -0.37 -8.72
CA LYS A 5 -15.34 -0.10 -7.61
C LYS A 5 -14.96 -1.41 -6.92
N HIS A 6 -13.67 -1.62 -6.67
CA HIS A 6 -13.21 -2.81 -5.96
C HIS A 6 -13.72 -2.74 -4.50
N PRO A 7 -14.43 -3.77 -4.00
CA PRO A 7 -15.22 -3.66 -2.77
C PRO A 7 -14.41 -3.28 -1.53
N ASN A 8 -13.17 -3.78 -1.41
CA ASN A 8 -12.36 -3.65 -0.20
C ASN A 8 -10.88 -3.31 -0.46
N PHE A 9 -10.48 -2.94 -1.67
CA PHE A 9 -9.04 -2.78 -1.96
C PHE A 9 -8.49 -1.51 -1.32
N GLU A 10 -9.08 -0.37 -1.64
CA GLU A 10 -8.76 0.95 -1.08
C GLU A 10 -8.65 0.91 0.44
N LYS A 11 -9.72 0.50 1.14
CA LYS A 11 -9.74 0.40 2.61
C LYS A 11 -8.60 -0.46 3.15
N LYS A 12 -8.36 -1.65 2.58
CA LYS A 12 -7.29 -2.54 3.03
C LYS A 12 -5.90 -2.00 2.70
N PHE A 13 -5.75 -1.21 1.64
CA PHE A 13 -4.50 -0.57 1.26
C PHE A 13 -4.20 0.60 2.20
N THR A 14 -5.19 1.47 2.44
CA THR A 14 -5.10 2.60 3.37
C THR A 14 -4.77 2.15 4.79
N VAL A 15 -5.49 1.14 5.32
CA VAL A 15 -5.19 0.58 6.66
C VAL A 15 -3.76 0.04 6.73
N PHE A 16 -3.28 -0.62 5.68
CA PHE A 16 -1.90 -1.11 5.63
C PHE A 16 -0.90 0.05 5.66
N MET A 17 -1.08 1.07 4.81
CA MET A 17 -0.18 2.23 4.78
C MET A 17 -0.15 2.95 6.13
N PHE A 18 -1.30 3.20 6.75
CA PHE A 18 -1.35 3.80 8.09
C PHE A 18 -0.67 2.92 9.14
N SER A 19 -0.82 1.59 9.07
CA SER A 19 -0.15 0.70 10.02
C SER A 19 1.38 0.80 9.94
N ILE A 20 1.94 0.92 8.72
CA ILE A 20 3.39 1.12 8.53
C ILE A 20 3.82 2.47 9.10
N ILE A 21 3.08 3.55 8.81
CA ILE A 21 3.39 4.90 9.31
C ILE A 21 3.39 4.94 10.84
N ILE A 22 2.41 4.31 11.50
CA ILE A 22 2.33 4.26 12.96
C ILE A 22 3.52 3.49 13.54
N ILE A 23 3.88 2.36 12.94
CA ILE A 23 5.04 1.57 13.38
C ILE A 23 6.32 2.39 13.23
N ASP A 24 6.55 3.03 12.09
CA ASP A 24 7.71 3.89 11.84
C ASP A 24 7.78 5.04 12.85
N ALA A 25 6.65 5.68 13.16
CA ALA A 25 6.58 6.74 14.17
C ALA A 25 6.98 6.24 15.57
N ILE A 26 6.57 5.03 15.95
CA ILE A 26 6.96 4.41 17.23
C ILE A 26 8.46 4.15 17.27
N PHE A 27 9.05 3.60 16.20
CA PHE A 27 10.48 3.34 16.14
C PHE A 27 11.30 4.63 16.12
N PHE A 28 10.83 5.68 15.45
CA PHE A 28 11.45 7.01 15.54
C PHE A 28 11.40 7.56 16.96
N ALA A 29 10.26 7.48 17.65
CA ALA A 29 10.15 7.90 19.04
C ALA A 29 11.10 7.11 19.95
N LEU A 30 11.21 5.79 19.73
CA LEU A 30 12.13 4.92 20.46
C LEU A 30 13.60 5.30 20.18
N CYS A 31 13.94 5.65 18.94
CA CYS A 31 15.27 6.13 18.55
C CYS A 31 15.67 7.37 19.36
N PHE A 32 14.80 8.39 19.42
CA PHE A 32 15.06 9.60 20.19
C PHE A 32 15.11 9.35 21.69
N TYR A 33 14.19 8.54 22.22
CA TYR A 33 14.13 8.22 23.64
C TYR A 33 15.38 7.44 24.10
N THR A 34 15.79 6.42 23.35
CA THR A 34 16.96 5.60 23.71
C THR A 34 18.26 6.38 23.58
N ASN A 35 18.35 7.29 22.61
CA ASN A 35 19.50 8.20 22.51
C ASN A 35 19.60 9.13 23.73
N SER A 36 18.48 9.67 24.22
CA SER A 36 18.50 10.63 25.34
C SER A 36 18.91 10.00 26.67
N ILE A 37 18.76 8.68 26.82
CA ILE A 37 19.20 7.91 28.01
C ILE A 37 20.55 7.20 27.81
N GLY A 38 21.29 7.51 26.73
CA GLY A 38 22.64 6.99 26.47
C GLY A 38 22.68 5.55 25.91
N LEU A 39 21.57 5.04 25.39
CA LEU A 39 21.48 3.71 24.76
C LEU A 39 21.68 3.80 23.25
N GLU A 40 22.85 4.29 22.82
CA GLU A 40 23.19 4.56 21.41
C GLU A 40 22.97 3.34 20.49
N LYS A 41 23.38 2.14 20.93
CA LYS A 41 23.19 0.91 20.14
C LYS A 41 21.72 0.59 19.85
N ILE A 42 20.81 0.89 20.79
CA ILE A 42 19.38 0.67 20.60
C ILE A 42 18.80 1.76 19.70
N SER A 43 19.31 3.00 19.82
CA SER A 43 18.95 4.09 18.92
C SER A 43 19.30 3.76 17.47
N ASP A 44 20.55 3.37 17.21
CA ASP A 44 21.03 2.97 15.88
C ASP A 44 20.21 1.81 15.31
N LEU A 45 19.94 0.79 16.12
CA LEU A 45 19.12 -0.34 15.71
C LEU A 45 17.68 0.10 15.38
N SER A 46 17.10 1.00 16.16
CA SER A 46 15.75 1.52 15.93
C SER A 46 15.69 2.29 14.62
N LEU A 47 16.71 3.10 14.32
CA LEU A 47 16.83 3.83 13.06
C LEU A 47 16.94 2.88 11.86
N ILE A 48 17.80 1.86 11.95
CA ILE A 48 17.92 0.82 10.91
C ILE A 48 16.57 0.14 10.67
N LEU A 49 15.84 -0.19 11.74
CA LEU A 49 14.54 -0.85 11.64
C LEU A 49 13.51 0.02 10.92
N VAL A 50 13.48 1.34 11.16
CA VAL A 50 12.63 2.26 10.38
C VAL A 50 12.91 2.10 8.89
N PHE A 51 14.17 2.22 8.46
CA PHE A 51 14.50 2.12 7.02
C PHE A 51 14.07 0.78 6.42
N ILE A 52 14.27 -0.32 7.15
CA ILE A 52 13.87 -1.65 6.70
C ILE A 52 12.34 -1.74 6.59
N ILE A 53 11.60 -1.29 7.60
CA ILE A 53 10.13 -1.35 7.64
C ILE A 53 9.53 -0.50 6.52
N THR A 54 10.00 0.74 6.35
CA THR A 54 9.54 1.61 5.27
C THR A 54 9.82 0.99 3.90
N PHE A 55 11.04 0.46 3.67
CA PHE A 55 11.41 -0.12 2.38
C PHE A 55 10.62 -1.39 2.05
N LEU A 56 10.48 -2.31 3.02
CA LEU A 56 9.66 -3.50 2.87
C LEU A 56 8.18 -3.16 2.69
N GLY A 57 7.69 -2.15 3.43
CA GLY A 57 6.32 -1.64 3.30
C GLY A 57 6.05 -1.12 1.88
N PHE A 58 6.99 -0.39 1.30
CA PHE A 58 6.90 0.11 -0.08
C PHE A 58 6.88 -1.05 -1.09
N ILE A 59 7.83 -1.99 -1.01
CA ILE A 59 7.86 -3.18 -1.88
C ILE A 59 6.53 -3.95 -1.79
N TYR A 60 6.04 -4.18 -0.57
CA TYR A 60 4.81 -4.91 -0.35
C TYR A 60 3.58 -4.17 -0.88
N SER A 61 3.56 -2.84 -0.80
CA SER A 61 2.52 -2.01 -1.43
C SER A 61 2.47 -2.19 -2.94
N PHE A 62 3.61 -2.17 -3.64
CA PHE A 62 3.65 -2.48 -5.07
C PHE A 62 3.20 -3.91 -5.35
N HIS A 63 3.68 -4.87 -4.55
CA HIS A 63 3.26 -6.26 -4.70
C HIS A 63 1.74 -6.40 -4.58
N ARG A 64 1.10 -5.71 -3.61
CA ARG A 64 -0.36 -5.71 -3.47
C ARG A 64 -1.07 -5.02 -4.63
N LEU A 65 -0.51 -3.93 -5.16
CA LEU A 65 -1.04 -3.20 -6.30
C LEU A 65 -1.01 -4.03 -7.59
N TYR A 66 0.05 -4.82 -7.81
CA TYR A 66 0.19 -5.66 -9.01
C TYR A 66 -0.42 -7.06 -8.88
N ASN A 67 -0.76 -7.52 -7.67
CA ASN A 67 -1.34 -8.85 -7.43
C ASN A 67 -2.77 -8.80 -6.90
N VAL A 68 -3.62 -7.96 -7.51
CA VAL A 68 -5.05 -7.93 -7.19
C VAL A 68 -5.74 -9.19 -7.73
N ARG A 69 -6.53 -9.85 -6.88
CA ARG A 69 -7.40 -10.97 -7.30
C ARG A 69 -8.80 -10.46 -7.59
N CYS A 70 -9.45 -11.05 -8.59
CA CYS A 70 -10.82 -10.69 -8.94
C CYS A 70 -11.77 -11.09 -7.79
N PRO A 71 -12.58 -10.16 -7.24
CA PRO A 71 -13.56 -10.47 -6.20
C PRO A 71 -14.61 -11.53 -6.63
N SER A 72 -14.96 -11.55 -7.91
CA SER A 72 -16.03 -12.42 -8.44
C SER A 72 -15.58 -13.84 -8.74
N CYS A 73 -14.33 -14.04 -9.19
CA CYS A 73 -13.85 -15.35 -9.64
C CYS A 73 -12.49 -15.77 -9.05
N SER A 74 -11.90 -14.96 -8.17
CA SER A 74 -10.60 -15.17 -7.52
C SER A 74 -9.39 -15.33 -8.45
N LYS A 75 -9.56 -15.29 -9.78
CA LYS A 75 -8.47 -15.33 -10.75
C LYS A 75 -7.61 -14.06 -10.67
N LYS A 76 -6.34 -14.19 -11.09
CA LYS A 76 -5.41 -13.05 -11.19
C LYS A 76 -5.97 -11.99 -12.14
N THR A 77 -5.80 -10.74 -11.77
CA THR A 77 -6.11 -9.59 -12.62
C THR A 77 -4.82 -8.98 -13.15
N LYS A 78 -4.94 -8.17 -14.21
CA LYS A 78 -3.84 -7.35 -14.71
C LYS A 78 -4.07 -5.92 -14.24
N THR A 79 -3.15 -5.40 -13.44
CA THR A 79 -3.19 -4.00 -13.02
C THR A 79 -2.79 -3.09 -14.17
N ILE A 80 -3.56 -2.03 -14.39
CA ILE A 80 -3.40 -1.05 -15.46
C ILE A 80 -3.53 0.34 -14.83
N LYS A 81 -2.59 1.23 -15.10
CA LYS A 81 -2.73 2.64 -14.76
C LYS A 81 -3.57 3.31 -15.86
N ASN A 82 -4.76 3.80 -15.53
CA ASN A 82 -5.53 4.62 -16.45
C ASN A 82 -4.94 6.04 -16.44
N LYS A 83 -4.39 6.48 -17.57
CA LYS A 83 -3.75 7.80 -17.70
C LYS A 83 -4.75 8.95 -17.78
N GLU A 84 -5.99 8.69 -18.19
CA GLU A 84 -7.00 9.74 -18.39
C GLU A 84 -7.54 10.28 -17.08
N ILE A 85 -7.68 9.41 -16.08
CA ILE A 85 -8.23 9.72 -14.75
C ILE A 85 -7.19 9.55 -13.65
N ASP A 86 -5.92 9.33 -14.02
CA ASP A 86 -4.78 9.02 -13.13
C ASP A 86 -5.07 8.00 -12.01
N GLN A 87 -5.95 7.02 -12.27
CA GLN A 87 -6.35 6.00 -11.31
C GLN A 87 -5.84 4.61 -11.70
N TRP A 88 -5.51 3.82 -10.68
CA TRP A 88 -5.14 2.44 -10.81
C TRP A 88 -6.37 1.54 -10.93
N GLN A 89 -6.37 0.68 -11.95
CA GLN A 89 -7.44 -0.27 -12.22
C GLN A 89 -6.89 -1.70 -12.30
N ALA A 90 -7.72 -2.69 -12.02
CA ALA A 90 -7.41 -4.11 -12.14
C ALA A 90 -8.38 -4.77 -13.12
N HIS A 91 -7.88 -5.26 -14.25
CA HIS A 91 -8.68 -5.92 -15.26
C HIS A 91 -8.69 -7.44 -15.07
N CYS A 92 -9.88 -8.04 -14.97
CA CYS A 92 -10.06 -9.49 -14.96
C CYS A 92 -10.48 -9.98 -16.35
N SER A 93 -9.60 -10.72 -17.03
CA SER A 93 -9.89 -11.29 -18.36
C SER A 93 -10.98 -12.38 -18.33
N ALA A 94 -11.18 -13.06 -17.20
CA ALA A 94 -12.17 -14.13 -17.07
C ALA A 94 -13.60 -13.61 -16.90
N CYS A 95 -13.79 -12.52 -16.15
CA CYS A 95 -15.11 -11.89 -15.95
C CYS A 95 -15.36 -10.73 -16.90
N ASN A 96 -14.33 -10.26 -17.62
CA ASN A 96 -14.35 -9.05 -18.44
C ASN A 96 -14.77 -7.77 -17.68
N ILE A 97 -14.37 -7.68 -16.40
CA ILE A 97 -14.66 -6.56 -15.50
C ILE A 97 -13.36 -5.77 -15.26
N ARG A 98 -13.47 -4.44 -15.21
CA ARG A 98 -12.43 -3.55 -14.70
C ARG A 98 -12.80 -3.08 -13.30
N TRP A 99 -11.91 -3.34 -12.36
CA TRP A 99 -12.03 -2.95 -10.96
C TRP A 99 -11.25 -1.67 -10.72
N ASP A 100 -11.92 -0.60 -10.34
CA ASP A 100 -11.25 0.59 -9.82
C ASP A 100 -10.70 0.30 -8.42
N LEU A 101 -9.40 0.51 -8.23
CA LEU A 101 -8.70 0.24 -6.99
C LEU A 101 -8.83 1.39 -5.97
N GLY A 102 -9.33 2.57 -6.38
CA GLY A 102 -9.43 3.75 -5.52
C GLY A 102 -8.05 4.30 -5.13
N ILE A 103 -7.04 4.07 -5.96
CA ILE A 103 -5.67 4.58 -5.77
C ILE A 103 -5.33 5.47 -6.94
N GLY A 104 -4.94 6.71 -6.66
CA GLY A 104 -4.76 7.77 -7.66
C GLY A 104 -5.57 9.00 -7.28
N THR A 105 -5.45 10.08 -8.05
CA THR A 105 -6.29 11.27 -7.88
C THR A 105 -7.53 11.11 -8.73
N ASP A 106 -8.71 11.14 -8.11
CA ASP A 106 -9.95 11.39 -8.84
C ASP A 106 -9.92 12.85 -9.31
N THR A 107 -9.32 13.09 -10.49
CA THR A 107 -9.52 14.33 -11.21
C THR A 107 -10.91 14.24 -11.84
N GLY A 108 -11.94 14.35 -10.99
CA GLY A 108 -13.30 14.58 -11.47
C GLY A 108 -13.32 15.82 -12.38
N PRO A 109 -14.31 15.94 -13.27
CA PRO A 109 -14.51 17.15 -14.08
C PRO A 109 -14.71 18.40 -13.21
#